data_AF-A0A7S2BYY6-F1
#
_entry.id   AF-A0A7S2BYY6-F1
#
_cell.length_a   1.000
_cell.length_b   1.000
_cell.length_c   1.000
_cell.angle_alpha   90.00
_cell.angle_beta   90.00
_cell.angle_gamma   90.00
#
_symmetry.space_group_name_H-M   'P 1'
#
loop_
_entity.id
_entity.type
_entity.pdbx_description
1 polymer ?
#
loop_
_entity_poly.entity_id
_entity_poly.type
_entity_poly.pdbx_seq_one_letter_code
_entity_poly.pdbx_strand_id
1 'polypeptide(L)'
;QQSLVGIRTGPATEDEKKLLRSAQLVRKATPEEVEAWFAVSQVHMSEKSKTAFHGMTPENQYRVMYEGPLTESKDSTEILYARVQRFMDMEGQLKKLANVESKAEPKVPKEKKVSELAMAIGKALVSTELPEEVPESERRFAAPVGSTPAALQARAAAPMVGRVKGVGG
;
A
#
# COMPACT_ATOMS: atom_id res chain seq x y z
N GLN A 1 -7.91 -18.46 -12.95
CA GLN A 1 -6.47 -18.14 -12.94
C GLN A 1 -6.32 -16.75 -12.36
N GLN A 2 -6.07 -16.64 -11.06
CA GLN A 2 -5.79 -15.35 -10.42
C GLN A 2 -4.27 -15.18 -10.41
N SER A 3 -3.77 -14.16 -11.11
CA SER A 3 -2.35 -13.83 -11.07
C SER A 3 -1.99 -13.34 -9.67
N LEU A 4 -1.05 -14.05 -9.05
CA LEU A 4 -0.30 -13.53 -7.91
C LEU A 4 0.43 -12.28 -8.38
N VAL A 5 -0.06 -11.12 -7.92
CA VAL A 5 0.65 -9.85 -8.09
C VAL A 5 1.89 -9.92 -7.20
N GLY A 6 3.00 -10.38 -7.78
CA GLY A 6 4.30 -10.41 -7.12
C GLY A 6 4.70 -8.97 -6.77
N ILE A 7 4.78 -8.67 -5.48
CA ILE A 7 5.30 -7.40 -4.99
C ILE A 7 6.79 -7.36 -5.35
N ARG A 8 7.13 -6.63 -6.40
CA ARG A 8 8.53 -6.41 -6.80
C ARG A 8 9.23 -5.54 -5.76
N THR A 9 10.26 -6.07 -5.12
CA THR A 9 11.17 -5.36 -4.20
C THR A 9 12.35 -4.73 -4.94
N GLY A 10 12.12 -4.20 -6.16
CA GLY A 10 13.13 -3.52 -6.97
C GLY A 10 12.95 -2.00 -6.93
N PRO A 11 13.99 -1.20 -7.25
CA PRO A 11 13.82 0.24 -7.46
C PRO A 11 12.78 0.50 -8.56
N ALA A 12 11.92 1.51 -8.36
CA ALA A 12 10.85 1.83 -9.30
C ALA A 12 11.40 2.03 -10.72
N THR A 13 10.72 1.47 -11.71
CA THR A 13 11.07 1.66 -13.13
C THR A 13 10.77 3.09 -13.57
N GLU A 14 11.48 3.64 -14.56
CA GLU A 14 11.26 5.02 -15.04
C GLU A 14 9.81 5.27 -15.48
N ASP A 15 9.13 4.26 -16.01
CA ASP A 15 7.71 4.33 -16.38
C ASP A 15 6.80 4.42 -15.15
N GLU A 16 7.08 3.65 -14.08
CA GLU A 16 6.37 3.77 -12.80
C GLU A 16 6.62 5.15 -12.17
N LYS A 17 7.85 5.67 -12.24
CA LYS A 17 8.18 7.02 -11.76
C LYS A 17 7.49 8.11 -12.57
N LYS A 18 7.35 7.91 -13.88
CA LYS A 18 6.60 8.82 -14.76
C LYS A 18 5.12 8.77 -14.39
N LEU A 19 4.58 7.59 -14.12
CA LEU A 19 3.22 7.40 -13.63
C LEU A 19 3.00 8.13 -12.29
N LEU A 20 3.93 8.00 -11.35
CA LEU A 20 3.87 8.69 -10.04
C LEU A 20 3.99 10.22 -10.18
N ARG A 21 4.76 10.70 -11.17
CA ARG A 21 4.89 12.13 -11.49
C ARG A 21 3.68 12.71 -12.24
N SER A 22 3.06 11.92 -13.10
CA SER A 22 1.92 12.33 -13.93
C SER A 22 0.56 11.99 -13.33
N ALA A 23 0.52 11.14 -12.30
CA ALA A 23 -0.71 10.84 -11.57
C ALA A 23 -1.15 12.12 -10.87
N GLN A 24 -2.09 12.81 -11.49
CA GLN A 24 -2.86 13.85 -10.84
C GLN A 24 -3.67 13.17 -9.73
N LEU A 25 -3.03 13.01 -8.55
CA LEU A 25 -3.59 12.25 -7.41
C LEU A 25 -4.90 12.86 -6.92
N VAL A 26 -5.09 14.15 -7.15
CA VAL A 26 -6.29 14.89 -6.76
C VAL A 26 -7.13 15.17 -8.00
N ARG A 27 -8.30 14.53 -8.06
CA ARG A 27 -9.38 14.92 -8.96
C ARG A 27 -10.47 15.68 -8.19
N LYS A 28 -11.33 16.39 -8.91
CA LYS A 28 -12.54 16.99 -8.32
C LYS A 28 -13.56 15.89 -8.04
N ALA A 29 -14.19 15.93 -6.87
CA ALA A 29 -15.30 15.04 -6.55
C ALA A 29 -16.49 15.35 -7.48
N THR A 30 -17.11 14.32 -8.06
CA THR A 30 -18.36 14.50 -8.79
C THR A 30 -19.51 14.60 -7.79
N PRO A 31 -20.59 15.35 -8.10
CA PRO A 31 -21.72 15.48 -7.18
C PRO A 31 -22.34 14.12 -6.82
N GLU A 32 -22.42 13.20 -7.78
CA GLU A 32 -22.92 11.83 -7.57
C GLU A 32 -22.09 11.05 -6.54
N GLU A 33 -20.76 11.17 -6.60
CA GLU A 33 -19.89 10.51 -5.63
C GLU A 33 -20.01 11.13 -4.25
N VAL A 34 -20.13 12.47 -4.18
CA VAL A 34 -20.35 13.19 -2.92
C VAL A 34 -21.64 12.71 -2.26
N GLU A 35 -22.73 12.63 -3.02
CA GLU A 35 -24.01 12.14 -2.53
C GLU A 35 -23.94 10.68 -2.09
N ALA A 36 -23.32 9.80 -2.88
CA ALA A 36 -23.16 8.38 -2.54
C ALA A 36 -22.34 8.19 -1.26
N TRP A 37 -21.24 8.92 -1.11
CA TRP A 37 -20.41 8.86 0.09
C TRP A 37 -21.14 9.44 1.31
N PHE A 38 -21.87 10.54 1.10
CA PHE A 38 -22.64 11.20 2.16
C PHE A 38 -23.80 10.33 2.65
N ALA A 39 -24.49 9.63 1.75
CA ALA A 39 -25.59 8.72 2.10
C ALA A 39 -25.17 7.65 3.11
N VAL A 40 -23.92 7.16 3.00
CA VAL A 40 -23.35 6.17 3.92
C VAL A 40 -22.76 6.83 5.18
N SER A 41 -22.10 7.97 5.03
CA SER A 41 -21.33 8.60 6.12
C SER A 41 -22.16 9.47 7.05
N GLN A 42 -23.34 9.94 6.61
CA GLN A 42 -24.17 10.89 7.35
C GLN A 42 -24.57 10.42 8.77
N VAL A 43 -24.67 9.11 9.00
CA VAL A 43 -25.03 8.52 10.30
C VAL A 43 -23.97 8.81 11.37
N HIS A 44 -22.71 8.96 10.94
CA HIS A 44 -21.56 9.20 11.81
C HIS A 44 -21.10 10.68 11.79
N MET A 45 -21.90 11.56 11.19
CA MET A 45 -21.57 12.98 11.03
C MET A 45 -22.46 13.86 11.90
N SER A 46 -21.82 14.78 12.65
CA SER A 46 -22.53 15.88 13.31
C SER A 46 -22.98 16.93 12.29
N GLU A 47 -24.00 17.72 12.62
CA GLU A 47 -24.50 18.76 11.71
C GLU A 47 -23.40 19.76 11.32
N LYS A 48 -22.56 20.15 12.27
CA LYS A 48 -21.36 20.97 12.06
C LYS A 48 -20.42 20.34 11.02
N SER A 49 -20.18 19.04 11.11
CA SER A 49 -19.31 18.33 10.16
C SER A 49 -19.90 18.24 8.76
N LYS A 50 -21.23 18.12 8.62
CA LYS A 50 -21.91 18.17 7.32
C LYS A 50 -21.73 19.55 6.67
N THR A 51 -21.98 20.63 7.43
CA THR A 51 -21.74 21.99 6.95
C THR A 51 -20.28 22.20 6.56
N ALA A 52 -19.33 21.72 7.39
CA ALA A 52 -17.92 21.81 7.08
C ALA A 52 -17.58 21.08 5.78
N PHE A 53 -18.07 19.85 5.59
CA PHE A 53 -17.84 19.05 4.39
C PHE A 53 -18.41 19.69 3.12
N HIS A 54 -19.64 20.22 3.17
CA HIS A 54 -20.23 20.96 2.04
C HIS A 54 -19.51 22.29 1.75
N GLY A 55 -18.91 22.91 2.76
CA GLY A 55 -18.09 24.12 2.61
C GLY A 55 -16.67 23.86 2.08
N MET A 56 -16.23 22.61 1.97
CA MET A 56 -14.93 22.26 1.40
C MET A 56 -14.93 22.41 -0.12
N THR A 57 -13.75 22.68 -0.70
CA THR A 57 -13.57 22.64 -2.15
C THR A 57 -13.81 21.21 -2.68
N PRO A 58 -14.24 21.04 -3.94
CA PRO A 58 -14.47 19.70 -4.52
C PRO A 58 -13.24 18.78 -4.50
N GLU A 59 -12.04 19.36 -4.51
CA GLU A 59 -10.77 18.64 -4.37
C GLU A 59 -10.59 18.12 -2.95
N ASN A 60 -10.91 18.93 -1.93
CA ASN A 60 -10.84 18.50 -0.54
C ASN A 60 -11.94 17.50 -0.19
N GLN A 61 -13.13 17.61 -0.78
CA GLN A 61 -14.17 16.60 -0.67
C GLN A 61 -13.66 15.25 -1.21
N TYR A 62 -13.02 15.25 -2.38
CA TYR A 62 -12.39 14.03 -2.92
C TYR A 62 -11.35 13.45 -1.98
N ARG A 63 -10.47 14.28 -1.40
CA ARG A 63 -9.44 13.84 -0.44
C ARG A 63 -10.05 13.17 0.80
N VAL A 64 -11.14 13.70 1.32
CA VAL A 64 -11.88 13.08 2.43
C VAL A 64 -12.46 11.72 2.03
N MET A 65 -13.04 11.65 0.82
CA MET A 65 -13.72 10.47 0.30
C MET A 65 -12.75 9.35 -0.09
N TYR A 66 -11.49 9.69 -0.38
CA TYR A 66 -10.46 8.73 -0.75
C TYR A 66 -10.22 7.64 0.30
N GLU A 67 -10.30 7.98 1.58
CA GLU A 67 -10.17 7.01 2.68
C GLU A 67 -11.44 6.15 2.86
N GLY A 68 -12.53 6.43 2.14
CA GLY A 68 -13.80 5.73 2.27
C GLY A 68 -14.78 6.39 3.25
N PRO A 69 -15.94 5.76 3.52
CA PRO A 69 -16.96 6.33 4.40
C PRO A 69 -16.50 6.46 5.86
N LEU A 70 -17.20 7.27 6.64
CA LEU A 70 -17.00 7.33 8.10
C LEU A 70 -17.75 6.16 8.75
N THR A 71 -17.06 5.39 9.59
CA THR A 71 -17.64 4.22 10.30
C THR A 71 -17.89 4.50 11.77
N GLU A 72 -17.06 5.33 12.40
CA GLU A 72 -17.21 5.78 13.79
C GLU A 72 -16.40 7.06 13.99
N SER A 73 -16.97 8.03 14.70
CA SER A 73 -16.24 9.27 15.02
C SER A 73 -16.73 9.89 16.31
N LYS A 74 -15.80 10.36 17.15
CA LYS A 74 -16.09 11.20 18.32
C LYS A 74 -16.26 12.66 17.91
N ASP A 75 -15.39 13.15 17.03
CA ASP A 75 -15.49 14.44 16.37
C ASP A 75 -15.29 14.25 14.86
N SER A 76 -16.40 14.22 14.13
CA SER A 76 -16.38 14.06 12.67
C SER A 76 -15.71 15.24 11.98
N THR A 77 -15.80 16.46 12.52
CA THR A 77 -15.18 17.65 11.93
C THR A 77 -13.66 17.54 11.94
N GLU A 78 -13.07 17.15 13.07
CA GLU A 78 -11.62 16.94 13.16
C GLU A 78 -11.14 15.84 12.21
N ILE A 79 -11.90 14.73 12.11
CA ILE A 79 -11.55 13.64 11.19
C ILE A 79 -11.53 14.12 9.74
N LEU A 80 -12.52 14.92 9.30
CA LEU A 80 -12.54 15.46 7.93
C LEU A 80 -11.27 16.27 7.62
N TYR A 81 -10.88 17.19 8.51
CA TYR A 81 -9.67 17.98 8.31
C TYR A 81 -8.40 17.13 8.39
N ALA A 82 -8.34 16.17 9.31
CA ALA A 82 -7.22 15.25 9.43
C ALA A 82 -7.06 14.38 8.17
N ARG A 83 -8.16 13.93 7.55
CA ARG A 83 -8.15 13.21 6.26
C ARG A 83 -7.54 14.06 5.15
N VAL A 84 -7.97 15.32 5.03
CA VAL A 84 -7.39 16.25 4.05
C VAL A 84 -5.89 16.44 4.30
N GLN A 85 -5.49 16.67 5.56
CA GLN A 85 -4.09 16.86 5.91
C GLN A 85 -3.24 15.63 5.59
N ARG A 86 -3.68 14.43 5.99
CA ARG A 86 -2.98 13.17 5.67
C ARG A 86 -2.81 12.98 4.17
N PHE A 87 -3.85 13.29 3.40
CA PHE A 87 -3.76 13.23 1.94
C PHE A 87 -2.70 14.20 1.41
N MET A 88 -2.68 15.44 1.89
CA MET A 88 -1.68 16.45 1.48
C MET A 88 -0.26 16.06 1.89
N ASP A 89 -0.09 15.46 3.07
CA ASP A 89 1.20 14.97 3.55
C ASP A 89 1.71 13.84 2.66
N MET A 90 0.83 12.89 2.31
CA MET A 90 1.12 11.82 1.36
C MET A 90 1.50 12.38 -0.02
N GLU A 91 0.71 13.31 -0.56
CA GLU A 91 0.98 13.99 -1.84
C GLU A 91 2.35 14.69 -1.81
N GLY A 92 2.67 15.36 -0.70
CA GLY A 92 3.96 15.98 -0.46
C GLY A 92 5.13 14.99 -0.40
N GLN A 93 4.94 13.82 0.21
CA GLN A 93 5.94 12.74 0.24
C GLN A 93 6.18 12.16 -1.16
N LEU A 94 5.12 11.87 -1.91
CA LEU A 94 5.21 11.42 -3.30
C LEU A 94 5.98 12.42 -4.17
N LYS A 95 5.69 13.71 -4.02
CA LYS A 95 6.39 14.78 -4.74
C LYS A 95 7.87 14.88 -4.35
N LYS A 96 8.21 14.65 -3.07
CA LYS A 96 9.60 14.61 -2.61
C LYS A 96 10.34 13.41 -3.20
N LEU A 97 9.76 12.22 -3.18
CA LEU A 97 10.37 11.01 -3.77
C LEU A 97 10.62 11.20 -5.27
N ALA A 98 9.65 11.76 -5.99
CA ALA A 98 9.80 12.06 -7.41
C ALA A 98 10.97 13.04 -7.72
N ASN A 99 11.25 13.99 -6.83
CA ASN A 99 12.29 15.01 -7.00
C ASN A 99 13.67 14.58 -6.48
N VAL A 100 13.74 13.70 -5.48
CA VAL A 100 15.01 13.22 -4.91
C VAL A 100 15.76 12.36 -5.93
N GLU A 101 15.06 11.56 -6.74
CA GLU A 101 15.70 10.71 -7.74
C GLU A 101 16.17 11.47 -8.99
N SER A 102 15.56 12.61 -9.32
CA SER A 102 16.01 13.45 -10.44
C SER A 102 17.22 14.33 -10.09
N LYS A 103 17.62 14.39 -8.81
CA LYS A 103 18.85 15.05 -8.34
C LYS A 103 19.99 14.06 -8.05
N ALA A 104 19.79 12.78 -8.33
CA ALA A 104 20.85 11.78 -8.36
C ALA A 104 21.51 11.74 -9.76
N GLU A 105 21.93 12.89 -10.29
CA GLU A 105 23.09 12.83 -11.18
C GLU A 105 24.25 12.35 -10.30
N PRO A 106 24.94 11.25 -10.65
CA PRO A 106 26.17 10.90 -10.00
C PRO A 106 27.14 12.06 -10.26
N LYS A 107 27.27 12.97 -9.29
CA LYS A 107 28.47 13.79 -9.18
C LYS A 107 29.59 12.77 -9.06
N VAL A 108 30.23 12.47 -10.19
CA VAL A 108 31.44 11.68 -10.27
C VAL A 108 32.30 12.15 -9.10
N PRO A 109 32.48 11.34 -8.05
CA PRO A 109 33.31 11.74 -6.95
C PRO A 109 34.69 11.96 -7.57
N LYS A 110 35.17 13.21 -7.57
CA LYS A 110 36.56 13.52 -7.88
C LYS A 110 37.39 12.47 -7.17
N GLU A 111 38.12 11.66 -7.93
CA GLU A 111 38.85 10.48 -7.47
C GLU A 111 39.69 10.83 -6.25
N LYS A 112 39.12 10.64 -5.06
CA LYS A 112 39.89 10.63 -3.83
C LYS A 112 40.42 9.22 -3.75
N LYS A 113 41.73 9.10 -3.99
CA LYS A 113 42.53 7.89 -3.81
C LYS A 113 42.01 7.13 -2.58
N VAL A 114 41.24 6.08 -2.84
CA VAL A 114 40.72 5.21 -1.79
C VAL A 114 41.93 4.57 -1.15
N SER A 115 42.16 4.84 0.13
CA SER A 115 43.26 4.25 0.90
C SER A 115 43.19 2.73 0.77
N GLU A 116 44.31 2.09 0.41
CA GLU A 116 44.42 0.62 0.29
C GLU A 116 43.91 -0.12 1.54
N LEU A 117 44.02 0.53 2.71
CA LEU A 117 43.52 0.02 3.98
C LEU A 117 41.99 -0.17 3.98
N ALA A 118 41.24 0.76 3.36
CA ALA A 118 39.78 0.66 3.28
C ALA A 118 39.36 -0.49 2.34
N MET A 119 40.12 -0.73 1.27
CA MET A 119 39.90 -1.87 0.38
C MET A 119 40.22 -3.21 1.07
N ALA A 120 41.28 -3.26 1.89
CA ALA A 120 41.64 -4.46 2.63
C ALA A 120 40.56 -4.85 3.66
N ILE A 121 40.01 -3.88 4.40
CA ILE A 121 38.92 -4.11 5.37
C ILE A 121 37.64 -4.56 4.66
N GLY A 122 37.28 -3.92 3.54
CA GLY A 122 36.11 -4.32 2.75
C GLY A 122 36.21 -5.76 2.20
N LYS A 123 37.41 -6.18 1.78
CA LYS A 123 37.64 -7.56 1.31
C LYS A 123 37.56 -8.59 2.44
N ALA A 124 37.99 -8.22 3.65
CA ALA A 124 37.94 -9.08 4.82
C ALA A 124 36.51 -9.27 5.37
N LEU A 125 35.62 -8.29 5.19
CA LEU A 125 34.23 -8.37 5.66
C LEU A 125 33.27 -9.07 4.67
N VAL A 126 33.67 -9.18 3.40
CA VAL A 126 32.85 -9.82 2.34
C VAL A 126 33.23 -11.29 2.11
N SER A 127 34.42 -11.71 2.56
CA SER A 127 34.77 -13.13 2.59
C SER A 127 34.43 -13.72 3.95
N THR A 128 33.92 -14.97 3.93
CA THR A 128 33.51 -15.82 5.06
C THR A 128 32.29 -15.28 5.81
N GLU A 129 31.08 -15.80 5.69
CA GLU A 129 30.66 -17.20 5.57
C GLU A 129 29.34 -17.27 4.76
N LEU A 130 29.24 -18.23 3.85
CA LEU A 130 27.93 -18.63 3.31
C LEU A 130 27.12 -19.17 4.49
N PRO A 131 25.90 -18.67 4.74
CA PRO A 131 25.05 -19.24 5.78
C PRO A 131 24.85 -20.72 5.47
N GLU A 132 25.29 -21.58 6.38
CA GLU A 132 25.11 -23.02 6.30
C GLU A 132 23.61 -23.31 6.20
N GLU A 133 23.21 -23.92 5.07
CA GLU A 133 21.81 -24.24 4.83
C GLU A 133 21.39 -25.32 5.83
N VAL A 134 20.53 -24.94 6.79
CA VAL A 134 20.01 -25.87 7.80
C VAL A 134 19.33 -27.05 7.10
N PRO A 135 19.82 -28.30 7.31
CA PRO A 135 19.22 -29.50 6.75
C PRO A 135 17.74 -29.59 7.08
N GLU A 136 16.93 -30.03 6.13
CA GLU A 136 15.47 -30.06 6.26
C GLU A 136 14.98 -30.87 7.48
N SER A 137 15.77 -31.84 7.97
CA SER A 137 15.47 -32.65 9.16
C SER A 137 15.49 -31.86 10.48
N GLU A 138 16.10 -30.67 10.52
CA GLU A 138 16.20 -29.83 11.74
C GLU A 138 15.30 -28.59 11.71
N ARG A 139 14.53 -28.39 10.63
CA ARG A 139 13.57 -27.29 10.52
C ARG A 139 12.38 -27.53 11.46
N ARG A 140 12.46 -26.97 12.68
CA ARG A 140 11.36 -26.95 13.68
C ARG A 140 10.23 -25.96 13.38
N PHE A 141 10.31 -25.22 12.27
CA PHE A 141 9.19 -24.42 11.80
C PHE A 141 8.20 -25.35 11.10
N ALA A 142 7.01 -25.49 11.70
CA ALA A 142 5.93 -26.32 11.19
C ALA A 142 5.72 -26.08 9.69
N ALA A 143 5.81 -27.15 8.89
CA ALA A 143 5.37 -27.11 7.50
C ALA A 143 3.91 -26.66 7.46
N PRO A 144 3.52 -25.74 6.56
CA PRO A 144 2.11 -25.47 6.34
C PRO A 144 1.44 -26.79 5.94
N VAL A 145 0.37 -27.13 6.65
CA VAL A 145 -0.43 -28.33 6.44
C VAL A 145 -0.91 -28.36 4.98
N GLY A 146 -0.24 -29.11 4.11
CA GLY A 146 -0.67 -29.20 2.71
C GLY A 146 0.26 -29.84 1.69
N SER A 147 1.54 -30.08 1.96
CA SER A 147 2.47 -30.62 0.96
C SER A 147 2.71 -32.13 1.11
N THR A 148 1.65 -32.93 1.07
CA THR A 148 1.75 -34.37 0.76
C THR A 148 1.09 -34.66 -0.59
N PRO A 149 1.81 -35.26 -1.56
CA PRO A 149 1.27 -35.55 -2.88
C PRO A 149 0.14 -36.62 -2.88
N ALA A 150 -0.12 -37.27 -1.74
CA ALA A 150 -1.22 -38.22 -1.58
C ALA A 150 -2.60 -37.56 -1.41
N ALA A 151 -2.67 -36.27 -1.01
CA ALA A 151 -3.94 -35.59 -0.78
C ALA A 151 -4.60 -35.03 -2.07
N LEU A 152 -3.87 -35.02 -3.19
CA LEU A 152 -4.34 -34.45 -4.46
C LEU A 152 -5.23 -35.40 -5.29
N GLN A 153 -5.35 -36.68 -4.92
CA GLN A 153 -6.20 -37.65 -5.65
C GLN A 153 -7.60 -37.86 -5.04
N ALA A 154 -7.89 -37.35 -3.84
CA ALA A 154 -9.16 -37.61 -3.16
C ALA A 154 -10.25 -36.54 -3.37
N ARG A 155 -10.01 -35.48 -4.18
CA ARG A 155 -10.97 -34.38 -4.37
C ARG A 155 -11.65 -34.34 -5.74
N ALA A 156 -11.61 -35.45 -6.47
CA ALA A 156 -12.22 -35.60 -7.80
C ALA A 156 -13.63 -36.22 -7.79
N ALA A 157 -14.31 -36.35 -6.64
CA ALA A 157 -15.67 -36.89 -6.60
C ALA A 157 -16.50 -36.37 -5.42
N ALA A 158 -17.20 -35.24 -5.62
CA ALA A 158 -18.47 -34.96 -4.97
C ALA A 158 -19.15 -33.73 -5.61
N PRO A 159 -20.29 -33.88 -6.31
CA PRO A 159 -21.21 -32.77 -6.54
C PRO A 159 -22.20 -32.72 -5.37
N MET A 160 -22.21 -31.64 -4.58
CA MET A 160 -23.34 -31.40 -3.67
C MET A 160 -23.82 -29.96 -3.73
N VAL A 161 -25.03 -29.88 -4.27
CA VAL A 161 -26.00 -28.79 -4.32
C VAL A 161 -26.30 -28.29 -2.91
N GLY A 162 -26.51 -26.98 -2.76
CA GLY A 162 -27.00 -26.40 -1.52
C GLY A 162 -27.41 -24.92 -1.65
N ARG A 163 -28.51 -24.65 -2.36
CA ARG A 163 -29.30 -23.42 -2.16
C ARG A 163 -30.16 -23.62 -0.92
N VAL A 164 -30.05 -22.76 0.10
CA VAL A 164 -31.19 -22.43 0.98
C VAL A 164 -31.14 -20.96 1.36
N LYS A 165 -32.21 -20.27 0.95
CA LYS A 165 -32.60 -18.90 1.31
C LYS A 165 -33.30 -18.98 2.67
N GLY A 166 -32.78 -18.30 3.69
CA GLY A 166 -33.45 -18.12 4.98
C GLY A 166 -34.10 -16.75 5.06
N VAL A 167 -35.43 -16.72 5.17
CA VAL A 167 -36.28 -15.57 5.52
C VAL A 167 -36.89 -15.89 6.89
N GLY A 168 -36.91 -14.92 7.80
CA GLY A 168 -37.91 -14.87 8.87
C GLY A 168 -37.37 -14.95 10.30
N GLY A 169 -37.79 -13.96 11.09
CA GLY A 169 -37.56 -13.78 12.52
C GLY A 169 -37.91 -12.36 12.88
#